data_AF-A0A1R3FWW7-F1
#
_entry.id   AF-A0A1R3FWW7-F1
#
_cell.length_a   1.000
_cell.length_b   1.000
_cell.length_c   1.000
_cell.angle_alpha   90.00
_cell.angle_beta   90.00
_cell.angle_gamma   90.00
#
_symmetry.space_group_name_H-M   'P 1'
#
loop_
_entity.id
_entity.type
_entity.pdbx_description
1 polymer ?
#
loop_
_entity_poly.entity_id
_entity_poly.type
_entity_poly.pdbx_seq_one_letter_code
_entity_poly.pdbx_strand_id
1 'polypeptide(L)'
;MRRKLNEVNSAAQAQLSPVQDHINFTLQQAYFKCAYECFDRSRKNEEISNCVEHCSVPVVNAQQHFENEMAKFQERLNRSLVVCQDKFESAKLQQKPDTINELESCVNQSIDDNLKALPHLVGRLKNAFNIRD
;
A
#
# COMPACT_ATOMS: atom_id res chain seq x y z
N MET A 1 4.26 -17.42 -14.07
CA MET A 1 4.20 -15.94 -13.88
C MET A 1 2.89 -15.42 -13.25
N ARG A 2 1.73 -15.47 -13.93
CA ARG A 2 0.47 -14.87 -13.41
C ARG A 2 0.04 -15.35 -12.01
N ARG A 3 0.26 -16.64 -11.69
CA ARG A 3 0.00 -17.23 -10.36
C ARG A 3 0.87 -16.61 -9.26
N LYS A 4 2.15 -16.37 -9.54
CA LYS A 4 3.11 -15.78 -8.59
C LYS A 4 2.87 -14.29 -8.37
N LEU A 5 2.44 -13.56 -9.41
CA LEU A 5 2.01 -12.17 -9.26
C LEU A 5 0.79 -12.05 -8.32
N ASN A 6 -0.15 -12.98 -8.46
CA ASN A 6 -1.30 -13.05 -7.55
C ASN A 6 -0.86 -13.37 -6.11
N GLU A 7 0.15 -14.21 -5.92
CA GLU A 7 0.71 -14.52 -4.60
C GLU A 7 1.24 -13.27 -3.89
N VAL A 8 2.00 -12.40 -4.58
CA VAL A 8 2.46 -11.12 -4.01
C VAL A 8 1.29 -10.23 -3.64
N ASN A 9 0.29 -10.11 -4.51
CA ASN A 9 -0.88 -9.28 -4.23
C ASN A 9 -1.67 -9.80 -3.01
N SER A 10 -1.86 -11.12 -2.91
CA SER A 10 -2.53 -11.74 -1.76
C SER A 10 -1.72 -11.56 -0.47
N ALA A 11 -0.39 -11.72 -0.52
CA ALA A 11 0.46 -11.51 0.64
C ALA A 11 0.46 -10.05 1.09
N ALA A 12 0.53 -9.10 0.16
CA ALA A 12 0.44 -7.67 0.44
C ALA A 12 -0.91 -7.35 1.11
N GLN A 13 -2.01 -7.84 0.55
CA GLN A 13 -3.34 -7.63 1.11
C GLN A 13 -3.47 -8.21 2.52
N ALA A 14 -2.99 -9.42 2.76
CA ALA A 14 -3.06 -10.06 4.07
C ALA A 14 -2.24 -9.30 5.13
N GLN A 15 -1.01 -8.89 4.81
CA GLN A 15 -0.15 -8.18 5.75
C GLN A 15 -0.60 -6.74 6.02
N LEU A 16 -1.20 -6.08 5.02
CA LEU A 16 -1.66 -4.69 5.13
C LEU A 16 -3.10 -4.57 5.65
N SER A 17 -3.85 -5.68 5.70
CA SER A 17 -5.22 -5.69 6.20
C SER A 17 -5.36 -5.09 7.62
N PRO A 18 -4.49 -5.36 8.60
CA PRO A 18 -4.57 -4.73 9.92
C PRO A 18 -4.39 -3.20 9.88
N VAL A 19 -3.56 -2.70 8.95
CA VAL A 19 -3.35 -1.26 8.78
C VAL A 19 -4.59 -0.60 8.19
N GLN A 20 -5.19 -1.22 7.16
CA GLN A 20 -6.44 -0.74 6.58
C GLN A 20 -7.59 -0.80 7.59
N ASP A 21 -7.68 -1.88 8.38
CA ASP A 21 -8.67 -2.02 9.44
C ASP A 21 -8.57 -0.88 10.46
N HIS A 22 -7.34 -0.55 10.89
CA HIS A 22 -7.13 0.59 11.79
C HIS A 22 -7.64 1.91 11.20
N ILE A 23 -7.37 2.17 9.91
CA ILE A 23 -7.86 3.38 9.24
C ILE A 23 -9.39 3.35 9.16
N ASN A 24 -9.95 2.26 8.65
CA ASN A 24 -11.38 2.12 8.33
C ASN A 24 -12.27 1.98 9.57
N PHE A 25 -11.73 1.50 10.68
CA PHE A 25 -12.48 1.29 11.91
C PHE A 25 -12.06 2.29 12.99
N THR A 26 -10.79 2.30 13.38
CA THR A 26 -10.33 3.10 14.53
C THR A 26 -10.34 4.59 14.22
N LEU A 27 -9.67 5.01 13.15
CA LEU A 27 -9.60 6.43 12.78
C LEU A 27 -10.97 6.95 12.32
N GLN A 28 -11.69 6.17 11.50
CA GLN A 28 -13.06 6.52 11.08
C GLN A 28 -14.01 6.66 12.27
N GLN A 29 -13.98 5.76 13.24
CA GLN A 29 -14.81 5.90 14.45
C GLN A 29 -14.47 7.18 15.22
N ALA A 30 -13.18 7.50 15.37
CA ALA A 30 -12.75 8.73 16.02
C ALA A 30 -13.22 9.98 15.27
N TYR A 31 -13.14 9.98 13.94
CA TYR A 31 -13.69 11.03 13.09
C TYR A 31 -15.19 11.23 13.34
N PHE A 32 -16.01 10.18 13.29
CA PHE A 32 -17.45 10.32 13.51
C PHE A 32 -17.81 10.80 14.91
N LYS A 33 -17.09 10.34 15.94
CA LYS A 33 -17.28 10.83 17.33
C LYS A 33 -16.96 12.32 17.44
N CYS A 34 -15.83 12.75 16.88
CA CYS A 34 -15.43 14.17 16.84
C CYS A 34 -16.44 15.02 16.06
N ALA A 35 -16.84 14.56 14.86
CA ALA A 35 -17.77 15.27 13.99
C ALA A 35 -19.16 15.39 14.63
N TYR A 36 -19.62 14.40 15.39
CA TYR A 36 -20.87 14.47 16.16
C TYR A 36 -20.86 15.64 17.15
N GLU A 37 -19.75 15.83 17.87
CA GLU A 37 -19.58 16.91 18.85
C GLU A 37 -19.50 18.30 18.20
N CYS A 38 -19.26 18.40 16.89
CA CYS A 38 -19.25 19.67 16.17
C CYS A 38 -20.65 20.29 16.00
N PHE A 39 -21.72 19.50 16.03
CA PHE A 39 -23.09 19.96 15.75
C PHE A 39 -23.76 20.58 16.97
N ASP A 40 -23.38 21.82 17.27
CA ASP A 40 -23.93 22.63 18.35
C ASP A 40 -24.80 23.78 17.80
N ARG A 41 -26.01 23.96 18.35
CA ARG A 41 -26.95 25.03 17.97
C ARG A 41 -26.44 26.43 18.29
N SER A 42 -25.44 26.55 19.16
CA SER A 42 -24.81 27.83 19.49
C SER A 42 -23.82 28.31 18.41
N ARG A 43 -23.35 27.40 17.56
CA ARG A 43 -22.34 27.67 16.53
C ARG A 43 -22.96 28.05 15.20
N LYS A 44 -22.24 28.86 14.42
CA LYS A 44 -22.58 29.15 13.02
C LYS A 44 -22.20 27.97 12.13
N ASN A 45 -22.86 27.86 10.97
CA ASN A 45 -22.60 26.77 10.02
C ASN A 45 -21.12 26.68 9.58
N GLU A 46 -20.44 27.81 9.39
CA GLU A 46 -19.02 27.83 9.02
C GLU A 46 -18.12 27.22 10.11
N GLU A 47 -18.41 27.52 11.38
CA GLU A 47 -17.68 26.96 12.52
C GLU A 47 -17.91 25.45 12.64
N ILE A 48 -19.12 24.98 12.33
CA ILE A 48 -19.44 23.55 12.27
C ILE A 48 -18.65 22.87 11.13
N SER A 49 -18.67 23.45 9.93
CA SER A 49 -17.90 22.92 8.78
C SER A 49 -16.40 22.82 9.08
N ASN A 50 -15.80 23.89 9.59
CA ASN A 50 -14.37 23.91 9.92
C ASN A 50 -14.02 22.87 11.00
N CYS A 51 -14.90 22.68 11.98
CA CYS A 51 -14.75 21.64 13.01
C CYS A 51 -14.77 20.23 12.40
N VAL A 52 -15.75 19.93 11.54
CA VAL A 52 -15.89 18.62 10.88
C VAL A 52 -14.70 18.35 9.96
N GLU A 53 -14.26 19.36 9.20
CA GLU A 53 -13.06 19.25 8.36
C GLU A 53 -11.84 18.90 9.21
N HIS A 54 -11.64 19.58 10.34
CA HIS A 54 -10.54 19.29 11.25
C HIS A 54 -10.59 17.86 11.82
N CYS A 55 -11.78 17.37 12.18
CA CYS A 55 -11.99 15.99 12.62
C CYS A 55 -11.61 14.95 11.55
N SER A 56 -11.75 15.30 10.26
CA SER A 56 -11.48 14.39 9.14
C SER A 56 -9.98 14.24 8.82
N VAL A 57 -9.17 15.25 9.17
CA VAL A 57 -7.73 15.33 8.81
C VAL A 57 -6.96 14.04 9.13
N PRO A 58 -7.09 13.43 10.33
CA PRO A 58 -6.34 12.21 10.65
C PRO A 58 -6.66 11.03 9.72
N VAL A 59 -7.95 10.83 9.40
CA VAL A 59 -8.41 9.74 8.52
C VAL A 59 -7.93 9.97 7.10
N VAL A 60 -8.13 11.19 6.57
CA VAL A 60 -7.75 11.55 5.20
C VAL A 60 -6.24 11.42 5.01
N ASN A 61 -5.44 11.91 5.97
CA ASN A 61 -3.99 11.81 5.91
C ASN A 61 -3.52 10.35 5.96
N ALA A 62 -4.10 9.52 6.84
CA ALA A 62 -3.72 8.11 6.94
C ALA A 62 -4.09 7.35 5.67
N GLN A 63 -5.28 7.57 5.11
CA GLN A 63 -5.73 6.97 3.87
C GLN A 63 -4.81 7.35 2.70
N GLN A 64 -4.50 8.64 2.53
CA GLN A 64 -3.61 9.12 1.46
C GLN A 64 -2.19 8.55 1.61
N HIS A 65 -1.66 8.48 2.83
CA HIS A 65 -0.34 7.90 3.08
C HIS A 65 -0.32 6.42 2.73
N PHE A 66 -1.35 5.67 3.14
CA PHE A 66 -1.50 4.25 2.83
C PHE A 66 -1.51 4.01 1.31
N GLU A 67 -2.34 4.76 0.58
CA GLU A 67 -2.46 4.67 -0.88
C GLU A 67 -1.15 5.00 -1.58
N ASN A 68 -0.45 6.05 -1.14
CA ASN A 68 0.84 6.44 -1.70
C ASN A 68 1.91 5.35 -1.50
N GLU A 69 1.98 4.77 -0.31
CA GLU A 69 2.92 3.69 -0.01
C GLU A 69 2.60 2.43 -0.82
N MET A 70 1.33 2.14 -1.06
CA MET A 70 0.91 1.04 -1.94
C MET A 70 1.21 1.30 -3.41
N ALA A 71 0.97 2.51 -3.92
CA ALA A 71 1.32 2.87 -5.28
C ALA A 71 2.83 2.69 -5.52
N LYS A 72 3.67 3.15 -4.59
CA LYS A 72 5.13 2.94 -4.67
C LYS A 72 5.51 1.46 -4.62
N PHE A 73 4.82 0.64 -3.83
CA PHE A 73 5.07 -0.80 -3.80
C PHE A 73 4.73 -1.46 -5.15
N GLN A 74 3.56 -1.16 -5.71
CA GLN A 74 3.13 -1.68 -7.01
C GLN A 74 4.05 -1.22 -8.14
N GLU A 75 4.50 0.04 -8.13
CA GLU A 75 5.45 0.57 -9.09
C GLU A 75 6.79 -0.19 -9.04
N ARG A 76 7.34 -0.40 -7.83
CA ARG A 76 8.58 -1.17 -7.66
C ARG A 76 8.45 -2.59 -8.21
N LEU A 77 7.34 -3.26 -7.92
CA LEU A 77 7.06 -4.60 -8.43
C LEU A 77 6.98 -4.59 -9.97
N ASN A 78 6.17 -3.71 -10.56
CA ASN A 78 6.02 -3.61 -12.01
C ASN A 78 7.36 -3.32 -12.69
N ARG A 79 8.15 -2.38 -12.16
CA ARG A 79 9.47 -2.06 -12.69
C ARG A 79 10.42 -3.26 -12.66
N SER A 80 10.41 -4.05 -11.57
CA SER A 80 11.25 -5.25 -11.48
C SER A 80 10.90 -6.30 -12.54
N LEU A 81 9.61 -6.42 -12.89
CA LEU A 81 9.16 -7.33 -13.94
C LEU A 81 9.56 -6.85 -15.34
N VAL A 82 9.49 -5.54 -15.60
CA VAL A 82 9.99 -4.94 -16.85
C VAL A 82 11.48 -5.21 -17.02
N VAL A 83 12.28 -5.05 -15.94
CA VAL A 83 13.71 -5.37 -15.98
C VAL A 83 13.95 -6.85 -16.34
N CYS A 84 13.15 -7.77 -15.84
CA CYS A 84 13.25 -9.19 -16.22
C CYS A 84 12.92 -9.41 -17.70
N GLN A 85 11.90 -8.72 -18.21
CA GLN A 85 11.54 -8.78 -19.63
C GLN A 85 12.66 -8.24 -20.52
N ASP A 86 13.25 -7.10 -20.19
CA ASP A 86 14.36 -6.50 -20.95
C ASP A 86 15.59 -7.42 -20.99
N LYS A 87 15.91 -8.08 -19.87
CA LYS A 87 16.98 -9.09 -19.79
C LYS A 87 16.69 -10.28 -20.71
N PHE A 88 15.44 -10.75 -20.72
CA PHE A 88 15.02 -11.85 -21.58
C PHE A 88 15.16 -11.50 -23.07
N GLU A 89 14.64 -10.34 -23.50
CA GLU A 89 14.76 -9.90 -24.89
C GLU A 89 16.22 -9.71 -25.31
N SER A 90 17.05 -9.15 -24.43
CA SER A 90 18.49 -9.01 -24.66
C SER A 90 19.20 -10.36 -24.83
N ALA A 91 18.87 -11.35 -24.00
CA ALA A 91 19.43 -12.69 -24.09
C ALA A 91 19.00 -13.42 -25.37
N LYS A 92 17.75 -13.20 -25.81
CA LYS A 92 17.22 -13.72 -27.07
C LYS A 92 17.95 -13.15 -28.29
N LEU A 93 18.21 -11.83 -28.30
CA LEU A 93 19.01 -11.19 -29.36
C LEU A 93 20.43 -11.76 -29.43
N GLN A 94 20.99 -12.16 -28.29
CA GLN A 94 22.31 -12.79 -28.19
C GLN A 94 22.31 -14.30 -28.50
N GLN A 95 21.16 -14.88 -28.89
CA GLN A 95 21.00 -16.32 -29.16
C GLN A 95 21.48 -17.21 -28.00
N LYS A 96 21.34 -16.73 -26.75
CA LYS A 96 21.67 -17.54 -25.58
C LYS A 96 20.71 -18.73 -25.46
N PRO A 97 21.21 -19.92 -25.07
CA PRO A 97 20.34 -21.03 -24.71
C PRO A 97 19.61 -20.73 -23.39
N ASP A 98 18.48 -21.39 -23.17
CA ASP A 98 17.76 -21.44 -21.89
C ASP A 98 17.18 -20.12 -21.32
N THR A 99 16.90 -19.15 -22.20
CA THR A 99 16.40 -17.82 -21.83
C THR A 99 15.07 -17.82 -21.06
N ILE A 100 14.22 -18.83 -21.27
CA ILE A 100 12.93 -18.95 -20.58
C ILE A 100 13.13 -19.24 -19.09
N ASN A 101 14.06 -20.14 -18.75
CA ASN A 101 14.38 -20.47 -17.36
C ASN A 101 15.01 -19.27 -16.64
N GLU A 102 15.86 -18.51 -17.32
CA GLU A 102 16.43 -17.27 -16.79
C GLU A 102 15.35 -16.21 -16.49
N LEU A 103 14.38 -16.05 -17.39
CA LEU A 103 13.23 -15.15 -17.18
C LEU A 103 12.42 -15.58 -15.96
N GLU A 104 12.08 -16.86 -15.85
CA GLU A 104 11.32 -17.39 -14.72
C GLU A 104 12.07 -17.20 -13.40
N SER A 105 13.38 -17.48 -13.38
CA SER A 105 14.23 -17.22 -12.21
C SER A 105 14.26 -15.74 -11.84
N CYS A 106 14.39 -14.83 -12.81
CA CYS A 106 14.38 -13.39 -12.56
C CYS A 106 13.05 -12.92 -11.95
N VAL A 107 11.93 -13.39 -12.50
CA VAL A 107 10.59 -13.05 -11.99
C VAL A 107 10.39 -13.59 -10.58
N ASN A 108 10.79 -14.84 -10.31
CA ASN A 108 10.71 -15.42 -8.98
C ASN A 108 11.52 -14.63 -7.97
N GLN A 109 12.77 -14.27 -8.30
CA GLN A 109 13.62 -13.45 -7.43
C GLN A 109 12.99 -12.07 -7.16
N SER A 110 12.48 -11.42 -8.20
CA SER A 110 11.83 -10.11 -8.08
C SER A 110 10.62 -10.15 -7.14
N ILE A 111 9.85 -11.24 -7.21
CA ILE A 111 8.70 -11.49 -6.34
C ILE A 111 9.15 -11.71 -4.89
N ASP A 112 10.14 -12.58 -4.67
CA ASP A 112 10.66 -12.87 -3.34
C ASP A 112 11.25 -11.61 -2.67
N ASP A 113 11.93 -10.75 -3.44
CA ASP A 113 12.48 -9.49 -2.94
C ASP A 113 11.37 -8.51 -2.52
N ASN A 114 10.27 -8.44 -3.28
CA ASN A 114 9.11 -7.62 -2.91
C ASN A 114 8.39 -8.19 -1.69
N LEU A 115 8.26 -9.52 -1.57
CA LEU A 115 7.69 -10.16 -0.38
C LEU A 115 8.52 -9.87 0.88
N LYS A 116 9.84 -9.89 0.78
CA LYS A 116 10.76 -9.53 1.88
C LYS A 116 10.65 -8.04 2.27
N ALA A 117 10.27 -7.17 1.34
CA ALA A 117 10.08 -5.75 1.60
C ALA A 117 8.73 -5.42 2.27
N LEU A 118 7.72 -6.30 2.16
CA LEU A 118 6.37 -6.06 2.70
C LEU A 118 6.34 -5.84 4.22
N PRO A 119 7.01 -6.64 5.07
CA PRO A 119 7.01 -6.41 6.51
C PRO A 119 7.56 -5.03 6.90
N HIS A 120 8.58 -4.55 6.18
CA HIS A 120 9.12 -3.21 6.39
C HIS A 120 8.12 -2.12 6.03
N LEU A 121 7.37 -2.29 4.93
CA LEU A 121 6.27 -1.40 4.55
C LEU A 121 5.19 -1.33 5.64
N VAL A 122 4.75 -2.50 6.13
CA VAL A 122 3.77 -2.59 7.20
C VAL A 122 4.27 -1.90 8.46
N GLY A 123 5.52 -2.16 8.87
CA GLY A 123 6.13 -1.50 10.03
C GLY A 123 6.17 0.03 9.91
N ARG A 124 6.51 0.56 8.74
CA ARG A 124 6.46 2.02 8.50
C ARG A 124 5.05 2.58 8.64
N LEU A 125 4.05 1.91 8.08
CA LEU A 125 2.66 2.35 8.16
C LEU A 125 2.11 2.28 9.59
N LYS A 126 2.40 1.18 10.30
CA LYS A 126 2.04 1.03 11.72
C LYS A 126 2.64 2.16 12.56
N ASN A 127 3.92 2.47 12.36
CA ASN A 127 4.59 3.57 13.04
C ASN A 127 3.98 4.93 12.69
N ALA A 128 3.72 5.19 11.39
CA ALA A 128 3.12 6.44 10.94
C ALA A 128 1.72 6.67 11.51
N PHE A 129 0.97 5.60 11.77
CA PHE A 129 -0.40 5.66 12.29
C PHE A 129 -0.50 5.36 13.79
N ASN A 130 0.63 5.23 14.50
CA ASN A 130 0.69 4.89 15.93
C ASN A 130 -0.06 3.60 16.30
N ILE A 131 -0.06 2.61 15.41
CA ILE A 131 -0.62 1.28 15.67
C ILE A 131 0.35 0.54 16.60
N ARG A 132 -0.12 0.16 17.79
CA ARG A 132 0.64 -0.68 18.73
C ARG A 132 0.45 -2.14 18.40
N ASP A 133 1.53 -2.92 18.47
CA ASP A 133 1.54 -4.37 18.29
C ASP A 133 0.89 -5.12 19.48
#